data_AF-A0A364NQE2-F1
#
_entry.id   AF-A0A364NQE2-F1
#
_cell.length_a   1.000
_cell.length_b   1.000
_cell.length_c   1.000
_cell.angle_alpha   90.00
_cell.angle_beta   90.00
_cell.angle_gamma   90.00
#
_symmetry.space_group_name_H-M   'P 1'
#
loop_
_entity.id
_entity.type
_entity.pdbx_description
1 polymer ?
#
loop_
_entity_poly.entity_id
_entity_poly.type
_entity_poly.pdbx_seq_one_letter_code
_entity_poly.pdbx_strand_id
1 'polypeptide(L)'
;MFGFATVVLLVVVVLWHYAIKRRAEQTPVTRTSGWIIWGGLALPTVSITVLLIVGVPIGHRMMPLPDEHALHIQVTGNQWYWQVAYPEHDLQMTDELHIPVNTPVHLHLTSADVIHSFWVPRLGVKLDMLPGRTNLLRLEASAAGVYLGQCAEYCGFGHAHMQFTVTAHEQLDFADWLNEHTSLEQKPQEPDLHGLGLHETSSHESDQPESVQQGEAIDE
;
A
#
# COMPACT_ATOMS: atom_id res chain seq x y z
N MET A 1 13.38 -13.96 -21.92
CA MET A 1 14.41 -13.27 -21.10
C MET A 1 15.68 -14.09 -20.91
N PHE A 2 15.60 -15.42 -20.71
CA PHE A 2 16.78 -16.28 -20.52
C PHE A 2 17.81 -16.23 -21.66
N GLY A 3 17.40 -16.30 -22.93
CA GLY A 3 18.33 -16.28 -24.06
C GLY A 3 19.19 -15.01 -24.15
N PHE A 4 18.58 -13.83 -23.95
CA PHE A 4 19.31 -12.56 -23.92
C PHE A 4 20.32 -12.52 -22.75
N ALA A 5 19.90 -12.95 -21.56
CA ALA A 5 20.79 -13.02 -20.40
C ALA A 5 21.98 -13.96 -20.63
N THR A 6 21.76 -15.11 -21.27
CA THR A 6 22.82 -16.05 -21.63
C THR A 6 23.80 -15.45 -22.64
N VAL A 7 23.32 -14.75 -23.67
CA VAL A 7 24.20 -14.09 -24.65
C VAL A 7 25.04 -13.01 -23.98
N VAL A 8 24.45 -12.15 -23.16
CA VAL A 8 25.18 -11.10 -22.43
C VAL A 8 26.24 -11.72 -21.52
N LEU A 9 25.88 -12.77 -20.76
CA LEU A 9 26.82 -13.49 -19.90
C LEU A 9 27.99 -14.05 -20.69
N LEU A 10 27.73 -14.70 -21.83
CA LEU A 10 28.78 -15.27 -22.68
C LEU A 10 29.70 -14.16 -23.23
N VAL A 11 29.15 -13.05 -23.69
CA VAL A 11 29.95 -11.90 -24.19
C VAL A 11 30.85 -11.34 -23.09
N VAL A 12 30.29 -11.11 -21.89
CA VAL A 12 31.07 -10.60 -20.75
C VAL A 12 32.17 -11.58 -20.34
N VAL A 13 31.88 -12.87 -20.27
CA VAL A 13 32.87 -13.91 -19.92
C VAL A 13 33.97 -14.01 -20.97
N VAL A 14 33.63 -13.95 -22.26
CA VAL A 14 34.62 -13.97 -23.35
C VAL A 14 35.51 -12.73 -23.31
N LEU A 15 34.93 -11.54 -23.13
CA LEU A 15 35.68 -10.29 -23.02
C LEU A 15 36.58 -10.27 -21.78
N TRP A 16 36.10 -10.79 -20.65
CA TRP A 16 36.87 -10.92 -19.41
C TRP A 16 38.04 -11.90 -19.57
N HIS A 17 37.79 -13.07 -20.14
CA HIS A 17 38.83 -14.06 -20.41
C HIS A 17 39.88 -13.53 -21.39
N TYR A 18 39.44 -12.82 -22.43
CA TYR A 18 40.32 -12.13 -23.37
C TYR A 18 41.17 -11.06 -22.68
N ALA A 19 40.56 -10.24 -21.80
CA ALA A 19 41.26 -9.21 -21.04
C ALA A 19 42.32 -9.78 -20.09
N ILE A 20 42.06 -10.94 -19.46
CA ILE A 20 43.04 -11.63 -18.59
C ILE A 20 44.18 -12.24 -19.40
N LYS A 21 43.88 -12.87 -20.54
CA LYS A 21 44.89 -13.53 -21.38
C LYS A 21 45.77 -12.54 -22.15
N ARG A 22 45.30 -11.32 -22.36
CA ARG A 22 46.11 -10.23 -22.91
C ARG A 22 47.19 -9.86 -21.89
N ARG A 23 48.47 -9.98 -22.25
CA ARG A 23 49.58 -9.38 -21.48
C ARG A 23 49.33 -7.87 -21.38
N ALA A 24 49.17 -7.37 -20.16
CA ALA A 24 49.09 -5.95 -19.91
C ALA A 24 50.45 -5.30 -20.21
N GLU A 25 50.54 -4.54 -21.29
CA GLU A 25 51.68 -3.65 -21.50
C GLU A 25 51.62 -2.57 -20.42
N GLN A 26 52.72 -2.39 -19.67
CA GLN A 26 52.82 -1.39 -18.61
C GLN A 26 52.91 0.01 -19.26
N THR A 27 51.77 0.58 -19.63
CA THR A 27 51.71 1.97 -20.09
C THR A 27 51.92 2.90 -18.90
N PRO A 28 52.88 3.84 -18.93
CA PRO A 28 53.10 4.78 -17.83
C PRO A 28 51.84 5.62 -17.61
N VAL A 29 51.36 5.64 -16.36
CA VAL A 29 50.12 6.30 -15.95
C VAL A 29 50.35 7.81 -15.82
N THR A 30 50.62 8.51 -16.91
CA THR A 30 50.95 9.95 -16.89
C THR A 30 49.85 10.85 -17.43
N ARG A 31 48.76 10.28 -17.97
CA ARG A 31 47.64 11.06 -18.52
C ARG A 31 46.31 10.37 -18.24
N THR A 32 45.42 11.03 -17.49
CA THR A 32 44.02 10.61 -17.33
C THR A 32 43.41 10.47 -18.72
N SER A 33 43.04 9.24 -19.09
CA SER A 33 42.42 8.97 -20.39
C SER A 33 41.11 9.75 -20.48
N GLY A 34 40.91 10.50 -21.57
CA GLY A 34 39.68 11.27 -21.79
C GLY A 34 38.42 10.40 -21.71
N TRP A 35 38.54 9.10 -22.00
CA TRP A 35 37.47 8.11 -21.82
C TRP A 35 37.01 7.94 -20.38
N ILE A 36 37.90 8.07 -19.39
CA ILE A 36 37.55 7.98 -17.98
C ILE A 36 36.75 9.22 -17.56
N ILE A 37 37.14 10.40 -18.05
CA ILE A 37 36.42 11.64 -17.74
C ILE A 37 35.05 11.65 -18.43
N TRP A 38 34.98 11.30 -19.71
CA TRP A 38 33.72 11.29 -20.45
C TRP A 38 32.78 10.17 -20.01
N GLY A 39 33.28 8.94 -19.92
CA GLY A 39 32.48 7.77 -19.56
C GLY A 39 32.20 7.65 -18.06
N GLY A 40 33.16 8.01 -17.21
CA GLY A 40 33.07 7.83 -15.76
C GLY A 40 32.49 9.02 -15.01
N LEU A 41 32.63 10.24 -15.54
CA LEU A 41 32.13 11.46 -14.88
C LEU A 41 31.04 12.15 -15.70
N ALA A 42 31.33 12.52 -16.96
CA ALA A 42 30.40 13.34 -17.73
C ALA A 42 29.07 12.61 -18.03
N LEU A 43 29.13 11.35 -18.49
CA LEU A 43 27.92 10.58 -18.81
C LEU A 43 27.00 10.37 -17.60
N PRO A 44 27.47 9.89 -16.44
CA PRO A 44 26.62 9.73 -15.26
C PRO A 44 26.06 11.07 -14.77
N THR A 45 26.88 12.13 -14.73
CA THR A 45 26.42 13.46 -14.31
C THR A 45 25.33 13.98 -15.23
N VAL A 46 25.54 13.98 -16.55
CA VAL A 46 24.53 14.44 -17.51
C VAL A 46 23.26 13.59 -17.43
N SER A 47 23.39 12.26 -17.33
CA SER A 47 22.25 11.35 -17.20
C SER A 47 21.42 11.65 -15.95
N ILE A 48 22.05 11.76 -14.78
CA ILE A 48 21.37 12.08 -13.52
C ILE A 48 20.75 13.49 -13.59
N THR A 49 21.46 14.47 -14.15
CA THR A 49 20.92 15.83 -14.32
C THR A 49 19.66 15.82 -15.17
N VAL A 50 19.64 15.12 -16.31
CA VAL A 50 18.44 15.00 -17.15
C VAL A 50 17.31 14.29 -16.40
N LEU A 51 17.61 13.19 -15.71
CA LEU A 51 16.62 12.46 -14.90
C LEU A 51 16.02 13.34 -13.80
N LEU A 52 16.80 14.19 -13.14
CA LEU A 52 16.31 15.11 -12.10
C LEU A 52 15.45 16.23 -12.69
N ILE A 53 15.89 16.84 -13.80
CA ILE A 53 15.14 17.91 -14.48
C ILE A 53 13.74 17.42 -14.90
N VAL A 54 13.64 16.16 -15.33
CA VAL A 54 12.35 15.56 -15.73
C VAL A 54 11.59 15.00 -14.53
N GLY A 55 12.26 14.30 -13.62
CA GLY A 55 11.64 13.54 -12.54
C GLY A 55 11.07 14.41 -11.42
N VAL A 56 11.77 15.48 -11.03
CA VAL A 56 11.32 16.34 -9.92
C VAL A 56 9.97 17.01 -10.21
N PRO A 57 9.75 17.64 -11.39
CA PRO A 57 8.44 18.22 -11.71
C PRO A 57 7.31 17.18 -11.77
N ILE A 58 7.60 15.97 -12.26
CA ILE A 58 6.61 14.88 -12.30
C ILE A 58 6.23 14.47 -10.88
N GLY A 59 7.22 14.25 -10.00
CA GLY A 59 6.99 13.90 -8.60
C GLY A 59 6.20 14.97 -7.85
N HIS A 60 6.47 16.25 -8.13
CA HIS A 60 5.75 17.34 -7.47
C HIS A 60 4.25 17.36 -7.81
N ARG A 61 3.85 16.95 -9.02
CA ARG A 61 2.44 16.86 -9.44
C ARG A 61 1.69 15.72 -8.77
N MET A 62 2.40 14.71 -8.27
CA MET A 62 1.83 13.57 -7.55
C MET A 62 1.62 13.86 -6.06
N MET A 63 2.18 14.95 -5.54
CA MET A 63 1.99 15.30 -4.13
C MET A 63 0.53 15.72 -3.87
N PRO A 64 -0.04 15.37 -2.71
CA PRO A 64 -1.33 15.89 -2.29
C PRO A 64 -1.16 17.37 -1.96
N LEU A 65 -1.49 18.22 -2.93
CA LEU A 65 -1.55 19.66 -2.74
C LEU A 65 -2.80 19.97 -1.90
N PRO A 66 -2.77 20.97 -1.00
CA PRO A 66 -3.97 21.42 -0.30
C PRO A 66 -5.00 21.88 -1.34
N ASP A 67 -6.04 21.09 -1.51
CA ASP A 67 -7.21 21.40 -2.32
C ASP A 67 -8.43 21.24 -1.42
N GLU A 68 -9.09 22.35 -1.10
CA GLU A 68 -10.27 22.38 -0.24
C GLU A 68 -11.51 21.73 -0.90
N HIS A 69 -11.44 21.44 -2.20
CA HIS A 69 -12.53 20.84 -2.95
C HIS A 69 -12.31 19.36 -3.29
N ALA A 70 -11.17 18.79 -2.90
CA ALA A 70 -10.89 17.37 -3.12
C ALA A 70 -11.74 16.51 -2.17
N LEU A 71 -12.30 15.42 -2.70
CA LEU A 71 -13.01 14.44 -1.88
C LEU A 71 -12.04 13.81 -0.87
N HIS A 72 -12.35 13.96 0.43
CA HIS A 72 -11.57 13.38 1.51
C HIS A 72 -12.12 12.01 1.87
N ILE A 73 -11.25 11.00 1.89
CA ILE A 73 -11.62 9.63 2.24
C ILE A 73 -10.66 9.17 3.32
N GLN A 74 -11.19 8.68 4.44
CA GLN A 74 -10.37 8.13 5.51
C GLN A 74 -10.23 6.63 5.30
N VAL A 75 -8.99 6.13 5.32
CA VAL A 75 -8.72 4.69 5.24
C VAL A 75 -7.94 4.28 6.48
N THR A 76 -8.50 3.34 7.23
CA THR A 76 -7.90 2.79 8.43
C THR A 76 -7.53 1.32 8.18
N GLY A 77 -6.24 1.00 8.33
CA GLY A 77 -5.76 -0.37 8.31
C GLY A 77 -6.01 -1.06 9.65
N ASN A 78 -6.62 -2.25 9.59
CA ASN A 78 -6.85 -3.14 10.73
C ASN A 78 -6.32 -4.54 10.37
N GLN A 79 -5.95 -5.35 11.36
CA GLN A 79 -5.65 -6.77 11.16
C GLN A 79 -6.95 -7.55 10.91
N TRP A 80 -7.27 -8.04 9.70
CA TRP A 80 -6.58 -7.91 8.41
C TRP A 80 -7.56 -7.45 7.31
N TYR A 81 -8.17 -6.29 7.54
CA TYR A 81 -9.16 -5.66 6.66
C TYR A 81 -8.95 -4.14 6.59
N TRP A 82 -9.57 -3.51 5.60
CA TRP A 82 -9.52 -2.08 5.37
C TRP A 82 -10.86 -1.46 5.71
N GLN A 83 -10.86 -0.45 6.58
CA GLN A 83 -12.05 0.36 6.83
C GLN A 83 -11.92 1.65 6.01
N VAL A 84 -12.94 1.95 5.20
CA VAL A 84 -12.99 3.13 4.33
C VAL A 84 -14.18 3.98 4.75
N ALA A 85 -13.94 5.22 5.16
CA ALA A 85 -15.00 6.15 5.56
C ALA A 85 -15.00 7.38 4.65
N TYR A 86 -16.20 7.84 4.29
CA TYR A 86 -16.47 9.08 3.56
C TYR A 86 -17.13 10.06 4.54
N PRO A 87 -16.35 10.88 5.27
CA PRO A 87 -16.84 11.67 6.39
C PRO A 87 -17.95 12.66 6.01
N GLU A 88 -17.86 13.23 4.81
CA GLU A 88 -18.84 14.19 4.29
C GLU A 88 -20.19 13.54 3.94
N HIS A 89 -20.21 12.21 3.82
CA HIS A 89 -21.35 11.42 3.36
C HIS A 89 -21.87 10.41 4.41
N ASP A 90 -21.32 10.44 5.63
CA ASP A 90 -21.60 9.50 6.74
C ASP A 90 -21.63 8.02 6.30
N LEU A 91 -20.74 7.67 5.36
CA LEU A 91 -20.71 6.36 4.72
C LEU A 91 -19.44 5.61 5.14
N GLN A 92 -19.60 4.33 5.48
CA GLN A 92 -18.49 3.44 5.80
C GLN A 92 -18.56 2.14 4.99
N MET A 93 -17.42 1.73 4.48
CA MET A 93 -17.23 0.52 3.70
C MET A 93 -16.08 -0.30 4.28
N THR A 94 -16.08 -1.59 3.96
CA THR A 94 -15.02 -2.53 4.31
C THR A 94 -14.44 -3.13 3.04
N ASP A 95 -13.12 -3.09 2.89
CA ASP A 95 -12.37 -3.63 1.74
C ASP A 95 -12.77 -3.07 0.36
N GLU A 96 -13.57 -2.00 0.33
CA GLU A 96 -14.08 -1.37 -0.89
C GLU A 96 -13.89 0.15 -0.84
N LEU A 97 -13.25 0.70 -1.88
CA LEU A 97 -13.02 2.12 -2.10
C LEU A 97 -13.62 2.51 -3.45
N HIS A 98 -14.42 3.57 -3.49
CA HIS A 98 -15.12 4.04 -4.68
C HIS A 98 -14.69 5.48 -4.94
N ILE A 99 -14.29 5.77 -6.18
CA ILE A 99 -13.79 7.08 -6.58
C ILE A 99 -14.33 7.47 -7.96
N PRO A 100 -14.46 8.77 -8.28
CA PRO A 100 -14.72 9.21 -9.64
C PRO A 100 -13.44 9.19 -10.49
N VAL A 101 -13.58 8.89 -11.78
CA VAL A 101 -12.47 9.01 -12.76
C VAL A 101 -12.09 10.46 -13.01
N ASN A 102 -10.83 10.70 -13.41
CA ASN A 102 -10.27 12.01 -13.76
C ASN A 102 -10.41 13.08 -12.66
N THR A 103 -10.65 12.65 -11.43
CA THR A 103 -10.82 13.52 -10.27
C THR A 103 -9.84 13.08 -9.19
N PRO A 104 -8.94 13.97 -8.74
CA PRO A 104 -8.05 13.67 -7.63
C PRO A 104 -8.84 13.52 -6.32
N VAL A 105 -8.60 12.43 -5.60
CA VAL A 105 -9.14 12.23 -4.25
C VAL A 105 -7.99 12.19 -3.24
N HIS A 106 -8.26 12.64 -2.02
CA HIS A 106 -7.31 12.68 -0.93
C HIS A 106 -7.61 11.59 0.09
N LEU A 107 -6.75 10.58 0.14
CA LEU A 107 -6.85 9.50 1.12
C LEU A 107 -6.06 9.87 2.38
N HIS A 108 -6.76 9.95 3.49
CA HIS A 108 -6.21 10.09 4.84
C HIS A 108 -5.97 8.69 5.40
N LEU A 109 -4.73 8.24 5.34
CA LEU A 109 -4.34 6.88 5.67
C LEU A 109 -3.79 6.81 7.10
N THR A 110 -4.38 5.97 7.95
CA THR A 110 -3.92 5.69 9.32
C THR A 110 -4.02 4.21 9.66
N SER A 111 -3.44 3.77 10.78
CA SER A 111 -3.60 2.40 11.27
C SER A 111 -4.18 2.37 12.68
N ALA A 112 -5.03 1.38 12.95
CA ALA A 112 -5.59 1.11 14.27
C ALA A 112 -4.69 0.21 15.14
N ASP A 113 -3.75 -0.54 14.54
CA ASP A 113 -2.98 -1.58 15.23
C ASP A 113 -1.47 -1.58 14.89
N VAL A 114 -1.06 -2.19 13.78
CA VAL A 114 0.33 -2.37 13.33
C VAL A 114 0.58 -1.55 12.06
N ILE A 115 1.82 -1.54 11.57
CA ILE A 115 2.10 -0.85 10.31
C ILE A 115 1.47 -1.64 9.16
N HIS A 116 0.75 -0.94 8.29
CA HIS A 116 0.25 -1.44 7.01
C HIS A 116 0.83 -0.60 5.87
N SER A 117 0.60 -1.00 4.62
CA SER A 117 0.92 -0.17 3.46
C SER A 117 -0.16 -0.29 2.41
N PHE A 118 -0.88 0.80 2.17
CA PHE A 118 -1.92 0.87 1.16
C PHE A 118 -1.26 0.89 -0.21
N TRP A 119 -1.51 -0.13 -1.03
CA TRP A 119 -0.93 -0.25 -2.36
C TRP A 119 -1.97 -0.60 -3.42
N VAL A 120 -2.05 0.22 -4.47
CA VAL A 120 -2.85 -0.06 -5.67
C VAL A 120 -1.89 -0.09 -6.87
N PRO A 121 -1.34 -1.26 -7.24
CA PRO A 121 -0.24 -1.36 -8.20
C PRO A 121 -0.53 -0.71 -9.56
N ARG A 122 -1.75 -0.89 -10.07
CA ARG A 122 -2.15 -0.36 -11.39
C ARG A 122 -2.34 1.16 -11.42
N LEU A 123 -2.55 1.78 -10.25
CA LEU A 123 -2.60 3.24 -10.10
C LEU A 123 -1.24 3.82 -9.67
N GLY A 124 -0.23 2.96 -9.43
CA GLY A 124 1.14 3.38 -9.13
C GLY A 124 1.33 4.03 -7.76
N VAL A 125 0.34 3.94 -6.87
CA VAL A 125 0.38 4.57 -5.55
C VAL A 125 0.65 3.54 -4.46
N LYS A 126 1.61 3.84 -3.58
CA LYS A 126 1.89 3.10 -2.34
C LYS A 126 2.20 4.10 -1.23
N LEU A 127 1.56 3.95 -0.07
CA LEU A 127 1.93 4.73 1.11
C LEU A 127 1.71 3.94 2.39
N ASP A 128 2.69 4.01 3.28
CA ASP A 128 2.69 3.27 4.55
C ASP A 128 1.77 3.97 5.56
N MET A 129 1.19 3.17 6.46
CA MET A 129 0.15 3.58 7.40
C MET A 129 0.63 3.22 8.80
N LEU A 130 0.76 4.23 9.66
CA LEU A 130 1.39 4.09 10.96
C LEU A 130 0.37 4.39 12.07
N PRO A 131 0.34 3.57 13.14
CA PRO A 131 -0.48 3.88 14.30
C PRO A 131 -0.15 5.27 14.88
N GLY A 132 -1.18 6.07 15.15
CA GLY A 132 -1.03 7.42 15.69
C GLY A 132 -0.52 8.48 14.71
N ARG A 133 -0.43 8.18 13.41
CA ARG A 133 -0.14 9.18 12.36
C ARG A 133 -1.06 9.00 11.15
N THR A 134 -1.62 10.12 10.70
CA THR A 134 -2.36 10.17 9.43
C THR A 134 -1.43 10.66 8.33
N ASN A 135 -1.18 9.80 7.35
CA ASN A 135 -0.49 10.16 6.11
C ASN A 135 -1.51 10.55 5.04
N LEU A 136 -1.12 11.45 4.14
CA LEU A 136 -1.99 11.92 3.06
C LEU A 136 -1.49 11.35 1.72
N LEU A 137 -2.37 10.72 0.96
CA LEU A 137 -2.11 10.18 -0.37
C LEU A 137 -3.08 10.78 -1.38
N ARG A 138 -2.57 11.33 -2.48
CA ARG A 138 -3.39 11.72 -3.63
C ARG A 138 -3.59 10.50 -4.54
N LEU A 139 -4.83 10.14 -4.80
CA LEU A 139 -5.20 9.06 -5.71
C LEU A 139 -6.02 9.62 -6.88
N GLU A 140 -5.79 9.11 -8.08
CA GLU A 140 -6.53 9.47 -9.29
C GLU A 140 -6.53 8.27 -10.25
N ALA A 141 -7.69 7.95 -10.83
CA ALA A 141 -7.82 6.96 -11.89
C ALA A 141 -8.26 7.65 -13.18
N SER A 142 -7.57 7.37 -14.28
CA SER A 142 -7.86 7.98 -15.59
C SER A 142 -8.89 7.21 -16.42
N ALA A 143 -9.30 6.03 -15.97
CA ALA A 143 -10.27 5.18 -16.66
C ALA A 143 -11.18 4.48 -15.65
N ALA A 144 -12.43 4.26 -16.03
CA ALA A 144 -13.38 3.53 -15.20
C ALA A 144 -12.98 2.04 -15.11
N GLY A 145 -13.29 1.43 -13.97
CA GLY A 145 -13.06 0.01 -13.73
C GLY A 145 -12.62 -0.31 -12.30
N VAL A 146 -12.37 -1.59 -12.07
CA VAL A 146 -11.96 -2.12 -10.76
C VAL A 146 -10.44 -2.34 -10.74
N TYR A 147 -9.79 -1.75 -9.74
CA TYR A 147 -8.37 -1.88 -9.48
C TYR A 147 -8.16 -2.66 -8.19
N LEU A 148 -7.36 -3.72 -8.24
CA LEU A 148 -7.01 -4.49 -7.04
C LEU A 148 -5.98 -3.74 -6.20
N GLY A 149 -6.24 -3.68 -4.90
CA GLY A 149 -5.33 -3.20 -3.88
C GLY A 149 -4.95 -4.30 -2.89
N GLN A 150 -3.82 -4.13 -2.22
CA GLN A 150 -3.33 -5.07 -1.21
C GLN A 150 -2.45 -4.37 -0.18
N CYS A 151 -2.28 -5.02 0.97
CA CYS A 151 -1.28 -4.61 1.95
C CYS A 151 0.14 -4.90 1.42
N ALA A 152 1.01 -3.90 1.43
CA ALA A 152 2.40 -4.01 0.98
C ALA A 152 3.44 -3.91 2.12
N GLU A 153 3.00 -4.06 3.37
CA GLU A 153 3.86 -4.12 4.55
C GLU A 153 3.43 -5.31 5.43
N TYR A 154 4.38 -6.10 5.91
CA TYR A 154 4.05 -7.33 6.62
C TYR A 154 3.35 -7.01 7.96
N CYS A 155 2.05 -7.33 8.03
CA CYS A 155 1.18 -6.96 9.15
C CYS A 155 0.67 -8.16 9.96
N GLY A 156 1.29 -9.34 9.81
CA GLY A 156 0.98 -10.55 10.57
C GLY A 156 0.37 -11.69 9.73
N PHE A 157 -0.33 -12.62 10.40
CA PHE A 157 -0.76 -13.90 9.80
C PHE A 157 -1.67 -13.73 8.58
N GLY A 158 -2.65 -12.82 8.65
CA GLY A 158 -3.57 -12.54 7.54
C GLY A 158 -3.02 -11.65 6.44
N HIS A 159 -1.75 -11.22 6.51
CA HIS A 159 -1.15 -10.25 5.58
C HIS A 159 -1.39 -10.59 4.09
N ALA A 160 -1.21 -11.86 3.70
CA ALA A 160 -1.36 -12.28 2.31
C ALA A 160 -2.81 -12.18 1.76
N HIS A 161 -3.80 -12.12 2.65
CA HIS A 161 -5.22 -12.03 2.30
C HIS A 161 -5.80 -10.64 2.49
N MET A 162 -4.99 -9.68 2.97
CA MET A 162 -5.41 -8.31 3.23
C MET A 162 -5.48 -7.52 1.90
N GLN A 163 -6.56 -7.75 1.15
CA GLN A 163 -6.83 -7.18 -0.17
C GLN A 163 -8.05 -6.26 -0.12
N PHE A 164 -8.16 -5.37 -1.09
CA PHE A 164 -9.30 -4.48 -1.24
C PHE A 164 -9.50 -4.15 -2.72
N THR A 165 -10.63 -3.54 -3.07
CA THR A 165 -10.88 -3.03 -4.41
C THR A 165 -11.03 -1.52 -4.43
N VAL A 166 -10.48 -0.89 -5.47
CA VAL A 166 -10.79 0.48 -5.84
C VAL A 166 -11.65 0.47 -7.09
N THR A 167 -12.91 0.85 -6.99
CA THR A 167 -13.82 0.98 -8.12
C THR A 167 -13.83 2.43 -8.57
N ALA A 168 -13.30 2.70 -9.76
CA ALA A 168 -13.37 4.00 -10.41
C ALA A 168 -14.62 4.06 -11.29
N HIS A 169 -15.49 5.01 -10.99
CA HIS A 169 -16.78 5.22 -11.66
C HIS A 169 -16.70 6.41 -12.60
N GLU A 170 -17.54 6.42 -13.63
CA GLU A 170 -17.85 7.66 -14.33
C GLU A 170 -18.50 8.67 -13.36
N GLN A 171 -18.38 9.96 -13.66
CA GLN A 171 -18.74 11.02 -12.69
C GLN A 171 -20.21 10.95 -12.22
N LEU A 172 -21.14 10.62 -13.12
CA LEU A 172 -22.56 10.49 -12.78
C LEU A 172 -22.82 9.22 -11.98
N ASP A 173 -22.26 8.10 -12.41
CA ASP A 173 -22.39 6.80 -11.73
C ASP A 173 -21.86 6.88 -10.29
N PHE A 174 -20.77 7.62 -10.06
CA PHE A 174 -20.26 7.86 -8.71
C PHE A 174 -21.25 8.64 -7.83
N ALA A 175 -21.87 9.69 -8.39
CA ALA A 175 -22.83 10.50 -7.67
C ALA A 175 -24.11 9.71 -7.33
N ASP A 176 -24.58 8.89 -8.27
CA ASP A 176 -25.71 7.99 -8.04
C ASP A 176 -25.37 6.94 -6.97
N TRP A 177 -24.18 6.33 -7.06
CA TRP A 177 -23.69 5.38 -6.07
C TRP A 177 -23.64 5.99 -4.65
N LEU A 178 -23.13 7.22 -4.51
CA LEU A 178 -23.11 7.93 -3.22
C LEU A 178 -24.52 8.13 -2.65
N ASN A 179 -25.46 8.59 -3.48
CA ASN A 179 -26.84 8.84 -3.04
C ASN A 179 -27.54 7.56 -2.56
N GLU A 180 -27.31 6.43 -3.24
CA GLU A 180 -27.88 5.13 -2.89
C GLU A 180 -27.35 4.62 -1.54
N HIS A 181 -26.06 4.82 -1.26
CA HIS A 181 -25.42 4.24 -0.07
C HIS A 181 -25.51 5.16 1.16
N THR A 182 -25.58 6.48 1.00
CA THR A 182 -25.81 7.40 2.13
C THR A 182 -27.26 7.35 2.65
N SER A 183 -28.22 6.87 1.85
CA SER A 183 -29.63 6.79 2.25
C SER A 183 -30.04 5.47 2.92
N LEU A 184 -29.13 4.48 2.95
CA LEU A 184 -29.29 3.23 3.66
C LEU A 184 -28.38 3.25 4.90
N GLU A 185 -28.93 3.42 6.11
CA GLU A 185 -28.17 3.22 7.36
C GLU A 185 -27.55 1.81 7.37
N GLN A 186 -26.28 1.69 6.99
CA GLN A 186 -25.55 0.43 7.01
C GLN A 186 -25.17 0.09 8.46
N LYS A 187 -25.88 -0.90 9.02
CA LYS A 187 -25.47 -1.59 10.24
C LYS A 187 -24.10 -2.25 9.99
N PRO A 188 -23.11 -2.14 10.91
CA PRO A 188 -21.78 -2.70 10.69
C PRO A 188 -21.86 -4.17 10.27
N GLN A 189 -21.32 -4.48 9.09
CA GLN A 189 -21.21 -5.85 8.63
C GLN A 189 -20.07 -6.50 9.41
N GLU A 190 -20.40 -7.47 10.27
CA GLU A 190 -19.36 -8.24 10.96
C GLU A 190 -18.51 -8.96 9.91
N PRO A 191 -17.17 -8.87 10.00
CA PRO A 191 -16.29 -9.53 9.04
C PRO A 191 -16.53 -11.04 9.08
N ASP A 192 -16.66 -11.66 7.90
CA ASP A 192 -16.81 -13.11 7.78
C ASP A 192 -15.49 -13.82 8.13
N LEU A 193 -15.32 -14.08 9.42
CA LEU A 193 -14.19 -14.83 9.96
C LEU A 193 -14.32 -16.35 9.75
N HIS A 194 -15.44 -16.86 9.19
CA HIS A 194 -15.66 -18.30 9.05
C HIS A 194 -14.74 -18.96 8.01
N GLY A 195 -14.10 -18.18 7.12
CA GLY A 195 -13.09 -18.68 6.19
C GLY A 195 -11.70 -18.92 6.79
N LEU A 196 -11.43 -18.46 8.02
CA LEU A 196 -10.08 -18.45 8.62
C LEU A 196 -9.74 -19.66 9.51
N GLY A 197 -10.67 -20.62 9.68
CA GLY A 197 -10.37 -21.89 10.36
C GLY A 197 -9.91 -21.78 11.82
N LEU A 198 -10.16 -20.65 12.48
CA LEU A 198 -9.85 -20.46 13.90
C LEU A 198 -11.02 -20.99 14.73
N HIS A 199 -10.87 -22.20 15.27
CA HIS A 199 -11.77 -22.75 16.27
C HIS A 199 -11.65 -21.92 17.57
N GLU A 200 -12.70 -21.18 17.89
CA GLU A 200 -12.84 -20.48 19.17
C GLU A 200 -13.07 -21.50 20.28
N THR A 201 -12.04 -21.80 21.08
CA THR A 201 -12.20 -22.55 22.31
C THR A 201 -12.69 -21.60 23.39
N SER A 202 -14.01 -21.44 23.53
CA SER A 202 -14.58 -20.67 24.64
C SER A 202 -14.44 -21.46 25.94
N SER A 203 -13.51 -21.06 26.81
CA SER A 203 -13.53 -21.46 28.22
C SER A 203 -14.55 -20.58 28.96
N HIS A 204 -15.77 -21.08 29.10
CA HIS A 204 -16.76 -20.55 30.03
C HIS A 204 -16.36 -20.98 31.45
N GLU A 205 -15.75 -20.06 32.22
CA GLU A 205 -15.63 -20.17 33.68
C GLU A 205 -16.93 -19.62 34.29
N SER A 206 -17.77 -20.50 34.82
CA SER A 206 -19.00 -20.14 35.50
C SER A 206 -18.73 -19.85 36.97
N ASP A 207 -18.82 -18.59 37.40
CA ASP A 207 -18.81 -18.22 38.81
C ASP A 207 -20.25 -18.07 39.31
N GLN A 208 -20.70 -19.01 40.15
CA GLN A 208 -21.97 -18.92 40.88
C GLN A 208 -21.71 -18.52 42.34
N PRO A 209 -22.51 -17.62 42.95
CA PRO A 209 -22.37 -17.32 44.37
C PRO A 209 -23.10 -18.37 45.23
N GLU A 210 -22.37 -19.02 46.14
CA GLU A 210 -22.94 -19.89 47.18
C GLU A 210 -23.74 -19.08 48.21
N SER A 211 -25.01 -19.44 48.37
CA SER A 211 -25.91 -18.97 49.43
C SER A 211 -25.61 -19.69 50.75
N VAL A 212 -25.21 -18.94 51.78
CA VAL A 212 -25.07 -19.44 53.15
C VAL A 212 -26.45 -19.61 53.78
N GLN A 213 -26.81 -20.86 54.07
CA GLN A 213 -28.05 -21.25 54.72
C GLN A 213 -27.85 -21.37 56.24
N GLN A 214 -28.78 -20.77 57.00
CA GLN A 214 -28.90 -20.79 58.46
C GLN A 214 -28.99 -22.21 59.02
N GLY A 215 -28.30 -22.45 60.13
CA GLY A 215 -28.51 -23.61 61.00
C GLY A 215 -28.71 -23.15 62.45
N GLU A 216 -29.96 -23.17 62.91
CA GLU A 216 -30.36 -22.99 64.30
C GLU A 216 -30.88 -24.31 64.88
N ALA A 217 -30.73 -24.44 66.20
CA ALA A 217 -31.20 -25.49 67.11
C ALA A 217 -30.31 -26.74 67.22
N ILE A 218 -29.76 -26.99 68.43
CA ILE A 218 -30.23 -28.06 69.35
C ILE A 218 -29.87 -27.68 70.81
N ASP A 219 -30.87 -27.55 71.67
CA ASP A 219 -30.80 -27.69 73.14
C ASP A 219 -30.87 -29.20 73.48
N GLU A 220 -29.93 -29.70 74.31
CA GLU A 220 -30.12 -30.67 75.42
C GLU A 220 -28.77 -31.02 76.09
#